data_AF-A0A316JQZ1-F1
#
_entry.id   AF-A0A316JQZ1-F1
#
_cell.length_a   1.000
_cell.length_b   1.000
_cell.length_c   1.000
_cell.angle_alpha   90.00
_cell.angle_beta   90.00
_cell.angle_gamma   90.00
#
_symmetry.space_group_name_H-M   'P 1'
#
loop_
_entity.id
_entity.type
_entity.pdbx_description
1 polymer ?
#
loop_
_entity_poly.entity_id
_entity_poly.type
_entity_poly.pdbx_seq_one_letter_code
_entity_poly.pdbx_strand_id
1 'polypeptide(L)'
;MTQFELDILAKKGRSEAENGMFPSELLEQVKDRRKRKWLFDSIFSAQYREITTQMSETEKLRRGKLLSVEMAFEHYMKSVRIFRFNAALLVAIGIIMITLELVRPMNGLAFGMITLIESTVVIAVSLNQVYIRKYGLLLFNALVASSIIEIAFFQFPLPVLYGSDLEVTSRLEGFWQIFNGLSPFLYIAAKFGILISMAFSSDRVRKFIQRKQDYERTGE
;
A
#
# COMPACT_ATOMS: atom_id res chain seq x y z
N MET A 1 2.11 -0.89 -23.97
CA MET A 1 1.80 -2.32 -24.13
C MET A 1 0.79 -2.52 -25.25
N THR A 2 1.21 -3.21 -26.30
CA THR A 2 0.44 -3.48 -27.52
C THR A 2 -0.43 -4.74 -27.35
N GLN A 3 -1.36 -4.99 -28.29
CA GLN A 3 -2.18 -6.21 -28.28
C GLN A 3 -1.32 -7.46 -28.50
N PHE A 4 -0.33 -7.36 -29.39
CA PHE A 4 0.60 -8.45 -29.66
C PHE A 4 1.39 -8.89 -28.40
N GLU A 5 1.87 -7.94 -27.60
CA GLU A 5 2.54 -8.23 -26.32
C GLU A 5 1.60 -8.91 -25.31
N LEU A 6 0.33 -8.49 -25.27
CA LEU A 6 -0.71 -9.09 -24.43
C LEU A 6 -0.96 -10.56 -24.81
N ASP A 7 -1.01 -10.86 -26.11
CA ASP A 7 -1.25 -12.22 -26.62
C ASP A 7 -0.09 -13.16 -26.27
N ILE A 8 1.17 -12.68 -26.36
CA ILE A 8 2.36 -13.42 -25.93
C ILE A 8 2.29 -13.74 -24.43
N LEU A 9 1.96 -12.74 -23.61
CA LEU A 9 1.81 -12.93 -22.16
C LEU A 9 0.67 -13.90 -21.84
N ALA A 10 -0.44 -13.87 -22.57
CA ALA A 10 -1.55 -14.79 -22.39
C ALA A 10 -1.12 -16.23 -22.69
N LYS A 11 -0.38 -16.46 -23.77
CA LYS A 11 0.15 -17.79 -24.11
C LYS A 11 1.07 -18.33 -23.01
N LYS A 12 1.97 -17.48 -22.50
CA LYS A 12 2.86 -17.86 -21.38
C LYS A 12 2.08 -18.14 -20.10
N GLY A 13 1.10 -17.30 -19.78
CA GLY A 13 0.26 -17.45 -18.59
C GLY A 13 -0.60 -18.71 -18.60
N ARG A 14 -1.09 -19.13 -19.78
CA ARG A 14 -1.77 -20.43 -19.93
C ARG A 14 -0.86 -21.61 -19.59
N SER A 15 0.38 -21.58 -20.09
CA SER A 15 1.36 -22.62 -19.78
C SER A 15 1.70 -22.66 -18.28
N GLU A 16 1.83 -21.50 -17.62
CA GLU A 16 2.01 -21.46 -16.15
C GLU A 16 0.79 -22.04 -15.40
N ALA A 17 -0.43 -21.69 -15.83
CA ALA A 17 -1.67 -22.20 -15.24
C ALA A 17 -1.86 -23.72 -15.44
N GLU A 18 -1.46 -24.25 -16.60
CA GLU A 18 -1.43 -25.69 -16.90
C GLU A 18 -0.50 -26.43 -15.93
N ASN A 19 0.65 -25.85 -15.60
CA ASN A 19 1.60 -26.34 -14.60
C ASN A 19 1.15 -26.11 -13.15
N GLY A 20 -0.10 -25.68 -12.91
CA GLY A 20 -0.63 -25.44 -11.56
C GLY A 20 -0.17 -24.13 -10.91
N MET A 21 0.60 -23.30 -11.63
CA MET A 21 1.15 -22.04 -11.11
C MET A 21 0.18 -20.88 -11.34
N PHE A 22 0.10 -19.95 -10.38
CA PHE A 22 -0.66 -18.71 -10.61
C PHE A 22 0.25 -17.64 -11.26
N PRO A 23 -0.11 -17.12 -12.46
CA PRO A 23 0.75 -16.25 -13.27
C PRO A 23 0.81 -14.79 -12.77
N SER A 24 1.01 -14.63 -11.46
CA SER A 24 1.11 -13.34 -10.75
C SER A 24 2.12 -12.38 -11.37
N GLU A 25 3.30 -12.85 -11.76
CA GLU A 25 4.36 -11.98 -12.29
C GLU A 25 4.00 -11.40 -13.66
N LEU A 26 3.36 -12.20 -14.51
CA LEU A 26 2.87 -11.74 -15.82
C LEU A 26 1.74 -10.73 -15.65
N LEU A 27 0.83 -10.98 -14.71
CA LEU A 27 -0.28 -10.08 -14.41
C LEU A 27 0.21 -8.75 -13.80
N GLU A 28 1.25 -8.78 -12.96
CA GLU A 28 1.86 -7.58 -12.34
C GLU A 28 2.55 -6.66 -13.37
N GLN A 29 3.09 -7.21 -14.45
CA GLN A 29 3.69 -6.43 -15.55
C GLN A 29 2.66 -5.50 -16.22
N VAL A 30 1.38 -5.89 -16.21
CA VAL A 30 0.30 -5.12 -16.82
C VAL A 30 -0.25 -4.08 -15.84
N LYS A 31 0.26 -2.84 -15.97
CA LYS A 31 -0.15 -1.69 -15.14
C LYS A 31 -1.64 -1.36 -15.29
N ASP A 32 -2.16 -1.38 -16.52
CA ASP A 32 -3.56 -1.04 -16.82
C ASP A 32 -4.50 -2.14 -16.34
N ARG A 33 -5.48 -1.76 -15.50
CA ARG A 33 -6.47 -2.68 -14.95
C ARG A 33 -7.32 -3.37 -16.03
N ARG A 34 -7.72 -2.65 -17.09
CA ARG A 34 -8.54 -3.21 -18.17
C ARG A 34 -7.75 -4.26 -18.95
N LYS A 35 -6.52 -3.94 -19.33
CA LYS A 35 -5.61 -4.86 -20.02
C LYS A 35 -5.26 -6.07 -19.16
N ARG A 36 -5.05 -5.88 -17.86
CA ARG A 36 -4.77 -6.96 -16.91
C ARG A 36 -5.98 -7.88 -16.72
N LYS A 37 -7.19 -7.31 -16.62
CA LYS A 37 -8.42 -8.09 -16.60
C LYS A 37 -8.57 -8.92 -17.88
N TRP A 38 -8.36 -8.30 -19.03
CA TRP A 38 -8.38 -9.00 -20.32
C TRP A 38 -7.34 -10.13 -20.38
N LEU A 39 -6.12 -9.89 -19.90
CA LEU A 39 -5.06 -10.90 -19.84
C LEU A 39 -5.46 -12.06 -18.92
N PHE A 40 -6.02 -11.75 -17.75
CA PHE A 40 -6.54 -12.74 -16.83
C PHE A 40 -7.65 -13.59 -17.47
N ASP A 41 -8.62 -12.94 -18.11
CA ASP A 41 -9.72 -13.61 -18.83
C ASP A 41 -9.22 -14.46 -20.01
N SER A 42 -8.09 -14.06 -20.61
CA SER A 42 -7.44 -14.80 -21.70
C SER A 42 -6.62 -16.00 -21.23
N ILE A 43 -6.16 -16.00 -19.98
CA ILE A 43 -5.47 -17.13 -19.34
C ILE A 43 -6.50 -18.11 -18.75
N PHE A 44 -7.48 -17.59 -18.02
CA PHE A 44 -8.54 -18.34 -17.36
C PHE A 44 -9.88 -18.00 -18.02
N SER A 45 -10.19 -18.75 -19.09
CA SER A 45 -11.43 -18.55 -19.87
C SER A 45 -12.68 -18.68 -18.99
N ALA A 46 -13.79 -18.06 -19.40
CA ALA A 46 -15.04 -18.10 -18.64
C ALA A 46 -15.53 -19.53 -18.36
N GLN A 47 -15.33 -20.45 -19.32
CA GLN A 47 -15.63 -21.88 -19.17
C GLN A 47 -14.79 -22.58 -18.09
N TYR A 48 -13.62 -22.05 -17.75
CA TYR A 48 -12.78 -22.54 -16.66
C TYR A 48 -13.25 -22.02 -15.28
N ARG A 49 -14.10 -20.98 -15.23
CA ARG A 49 -14.67 -20.44 -13.98
C ARG A 49 -16.05 -20.99 -13.63
N GLU A 50 -16.80 -21.46 -14.62
CA GLU A 50 -18.13 -22.03 -14.37
C GLU A 50 -18.02 -23.33 -13.59
N ILE A 51 -18.73 -23.43 -12.47
CA ILE A 51 -18.84 -24.69 -11.71
C ILE A 51 -20.09 -25.39 -12.20
N THR A 52 -19.95 -26.49 -12.94
CA THR A 52 -21.09 -27.28 -13.41
C THR A 52 -21.32 -28.51 -12.54
N THR A 53 -22.54 -29.04 -12.56
CA THR A 53 -22.92 -30.26 -11.83
C THR A 53 -22.19 -31.51 -12.31
N GLN A 54 -21.61 -31.48 -13.51
CA GLN A 54 -20.87 -32.60 -14.13
C GLN A 54 -19.38 -32.64 -13.76
N MET A 55 -18.87 -31.65 -13.03
CA MET A 55 -17.45 -31.60 -12.64
C MET A 55 -17.14 -32.45 -11.43
N SER A 56 -15.93 -33.01 -11.40
CA SER A 56 -15.39 -33.72 -10.24
C SER A 56 -15.22 -32.77 -9.04
N GLU A 57 -15.34 -33.28 -7.81
CA GLU A 57 -15.17 -32.47 -6.58
C GLU A 57 -13.78 -31.80 -6.51
N THR A 58 -12.75 -32.44 -7.09
CA THR A 58 -11.40 -31.90 -7.19
C THR A 58 -11.32 -30.70 -8.14
N GLU A 59 -12.00 -30.73 -9.28
CA GLU A 59 -12.10 -29.59 -10.21
C GLU A 59 -12.89 -28.42 -9.61
N LYS A 60 -13.99 -28.70 -8.91
CA LYS A 60 -14.77 -27.67 -8.20
C LYS A 60 -13.90 -26.96 -7.16
N LEU A 61 -13.14 -27.72 -6.38
CA LEU A 61 -12.22 -27.18 -5.38
C LEU A 61 -11.12 -26.33 -6.02
N ARG A 62 -10.50 -26.79 -7.12
CA ARG A 62 -9.45 -26.05 -7.83
C ARG A 62 -9.97 -24.73 -8.39
N ARG A 63 -11.17 -24.71 -8.97
CA ARG A 63 -11.83 -23.49 -9.48
C ARG A 63 -12.21 -22.54 -8.35
N GLY A 64 -12.74 -23.05 -7.23
CA GLY A 64 -13.03 -22.25 -6.04
C GLY A 64 -11.77 -21.58 -5.46
N LYS A 65 -10.65 -22.31 -5.40
CA LYS A 65 -9.35 -21.75 -4.98
C LYS A 65 -8.85 -20.68 -5.96
N LEU A 66 -8.98 -20.90 -7.28
CA LEU A 66 -8.60 -19.89 -8.29
C LEU A 66 -9.35 -18.57 -8.10
N LEU A 67 -10.68 -18.61 -7.90
CA LEU A 67 -11.50 -17.42 -7.63
C LEU A 67 -11.05 -16.69 -6.35
N SER A 68 -10.70 -17.44 -5.30
CA SER A 68 -10.17 -16.89 -4.05
C SER A 68 -8.83 -16.16 -4.26
N VAL A 69 -7.95 -16.72 -5.10
CA VAL A 69 -6.67 -16.10 -5.48
C VAL A 69 -6.91 -14.87 -6.36
N GLU A 70 -7.81 -14.92 -7.33
CA GLU A 70 -8.17 -13.79 -8.20
C GLU A 70 -8.63 -12.58 -7.36
N MET A 71 -9.57 -12.80 -6.44
CA MET A 71 -10.03 -11.73 -5.54
C MET A 71 -8.90 -11.18 -4.68
N ALA A 72 -8.04 -12.06 -4.16
CA ALA A 72 -6.89 -11.64 -3.35
C ALA A 72 -5.87 -10.84 -4.16
N PHE A 73 -5.66 -11.21 -5.43
CA PHE A 73 -4.77 -10.52 -6.34
C PHE A 73 -5.27 -9.10 -6.66
N GLU A 74 -6.56 -8.91 -6.92
CA GLU A 74 -7.13 -7.57 -7.11
C GLU A 74 -6.99 -6.70 -5.84
N HIS A 75 -7.18 -7.29 -4.64
CA HIS A 75 -6.94 -6.59 -3.38
C HIS A 75 -5.47 -6.22 -3.19
N TYR A 76 -4.55 -7.11 -3.56
CA TYR A 76 -3.12 -6.85 -3.58
C TYR A 76 -2.76 -5.69 -4.53
N MET A 77 -3.28 -5.68 -5.76
CA MET A 77 -3.08 -4.58 -6.72
C MET A 77 -3.64 -3.25 -6.20
N LYS A 78 -4.71 -3.28 -5.40
CA LYS A 78 -5.19 -2.09 -4.68
C LYS A 78 -4.21 -1.68 -3.58
N SER A 79 -3.68 -2.60 -2.79
CA SER A 79 -2.66 -2.32 -1.77
C SER A 79 -1.42 -1.66 -2.35
N VAL A 80 -0.94 -2.10 -3.51
CA VAL A 80 0.20 -1.46 -4.21
C VAL A 80 -0.04 0.04 -4.45
N ARG A 81 -1.27 0.41 -4.85
CA ARG A 81 -1.63 1.82 -5.04
C ARG A 81 -1.71 2.58 -3.71
N ILE A 82 -2.19 1.93 -2.65
CA ILE A 82 -2.24 2.52 -1.30
C ILE A 82 -0.83 2.81 -0.78
N PHE A 83 0.14 1.89 -0.98
CA PHE A 83 1.54 2.15 -0.63
C PHE A 83 2.09 3.42 -1.29
N ARG A 84 1.84 3.59 -2.60
CA ARG A 84 2.26 4.80 -3.34
C ARG A 84 1.59 6.07 -2.83
N PHE A 85 0.28 5.99 -2.58
CA PHE A 85 -0.49 7.11 -2.06
C PHE A 85 0.01 7.54 -0.67
N ASN A 86 0.21 6.57 0.23
CA ASN A 86 0.75 6.82 1.56
C ASN A 86 2.17 7.40 1.48
N ALA A 87 3.00 6.96 0.53
CA ALA A 87 4.33 7.52 0.33
C ALA A 87 4.25 9.01 -0.07
N ALA A 88 3.34 9.37 -0.97
CA ALA A 88 3.12 10.77 -1.35
C ALA A 88 2.62 11.63 -0.18
N LEU A 89 1.76 11.07 0.68
CA LEU A 89 1.34 11.74 1.92
C LEU A 89 2.52 11.97 2.87
N LEU A 90 3.40 10.97 3.05
CA LEU A 90 4.62 11.14 3.85
C LEU A 90 5.51 12.23 3.28
N VAL A 91 5.69 12.30 1.95
CA VAL A 91 6.43 13.41 1.30
C VAL A 91 5.80 14.76 1.65
N ALA A 92 4.48 14.89 1.50
CA ALA A 92 3.78 16.15 1.79
C ALA A 92 3.95 16.55 3.26
N ILE A 93 3.77 15.62 4.19
CA ILE A 93 3.97 15.86 5.63
C ILE A 93 5.42 16.27 5.90
N GLY A 94 6.41 15.56 5.35
CA GLY A 94 7.82 15.87 5.52
C GLY A 94 8.19 17.27 5.02
N ILE A 95 7.72 17.65 3.82
CA ILE A 95 7.91 18.99 3.26
C ILE A 95 7.26 20.05 4.14
N ILE A 96 6.03 19.83 4.61
CA ILE A 96 5.33 20.78 5.48
C ILE A 96 6.13 20.99 6.77
N MET A 97 6.59 19.91 7.41
CA MET A 97 7.37 19.99 8.65
C MET A 97 8.67 20.77 8.47
N ILE A 98 9.42 20.52 7.39
CA ILE A 98 10.66 21.26 7.09
C ILE A 98 10.34 22.72 6.76
N THR A 99 9.29 22.98 5.99
CA THR A 99 8.90 24.35 5.63
C THR A 99 8.54 25.16 6.87
N LEU A 100 7.74 24.56 7.77
CA LEU A 100 7.40 25.19 9.05
C LEU A 100 8.66 25.47 9.87
N GLU A 101 9.62 24.55 9.91
CA GLU A 101 10.91 24.76 10.59
C GLU A 101 11.72 25.94 10.01
N LEU A 102 11.74 26.08 8.68
CA LEU A 102 12.46 27.17 8.01
C LEU A 102 11.81 28.53 8.28
N VAL A 103 10.48 28.57 8.40
CA VAL A 103 9.77 29.79 8.82
C VAL A 103 10.04 30.08 10.30
N ARG A 104 10.08 29.03 11.13
CA ARG A 104 10.30 29.14 12.56
C ARG A 104 10.89 27.83 13.11
N PRO A 105 11.97 27.86 13.90
CA PRO A 105 12.51 26.64 14.51
C PRO A 105 11.54 26.08 15.57
N MET A 106 11.05 24.85 15.38
CA MET A 106 10.01 24.21 16.22
C MET A 106 10.35 22.74 16.53
N ASN A 107 11.63 22.37 16.42
CA ASN A 107 12.10 20.98 16.48
C ASN A 107 11.44 20.07 15.43
N GLY A 108 10.81 20.64 14.39
CA GLY A 108 10.15 19.94 13.30
C GLY A 108 11.11 19.44 12.23
N LEU A 109 12.36 19.92 12.22
CA LEU A 109 13.37 19.52 11.23
C LEU A 109 13.62 18.01 11.23
N ALA A 110 13.85 17.44 12.41
CA ALA A 110 14.17 16.02 12.56
C ALA A 110 13.00 15.15 12.09
N PHE A 111 11.78 15.46 12.53
CA PHE A 111 10.56 14.79 12.09
C PHE A 111 10.37 14.90 10.58
N GLY A 112 10.54 16.09 10.01
CA GLY A 112 10.42 16.31 8.57
C GLY A 112 11.42 15.50 7.77
N MET A 113 12.69 15.51 8.18
CA MET A 113 13.77 14.76 7.53
C MET A 113 13.56 13.24 7.63
N ILE A 114 13.23 12.72 8.81
CA ILE A 114 12.94 11.29 9.01
C ILE A 114 11.75 10.87 8.13
N THR A 115 10.67 11.66 8.13
CA THR A 115 9.48 11.39 7.31
C THR A 115 9.81 11.39 5.81
N LEU A 116 10.69 12.28 5.35
CA LEU A 116 11.16 12.28 3.96
C LEU A 116 12.00 11.05 3.61
N ILE A 117 12.90 10.62 4.51
CA ILE A 117 13.69 9.40 4.33
C ILE A 117 12.75 8.18 4.24
N GLU A 118 11.83 8.05 5.19
CA GLU A 118 10.80 7.01 5.20
C GLU A 118 10.00 7.01 3.88
N SER A 119 9.55 8.19 3.43
CA SER A 119 8.81 8.34 2.18
C SER A 119 9.61 7.87 0.97
N THR A 120 10.91 8.16 0.92
CA THR A 120 11.81 7.77 -0.16
C THR A 120 11.97 6.26 -0.23
N VAL A 121 12.12 5.61 0.93
CA VAL A 121 12.18 4.14 1.02
C VAL A 121 10.86 3.51 0.54
N VAL A 122 9.72 4.05 0.97
CA VAL A 122 8.40 3.54 0.54
C VAL A 122 8.21 3.73 -0.97
N ILE A 123 8.60 4.89 -1.52
CA ILE A 123 8.57 5.14 -2.97
C ILE A 123 9.41 4.09 -3.69
N ALA A 124 10.67 3.91 -3.29
CA ALA A 124 11.59 2.97 -3.92
C ALA A 124 11.03 1.53 -3.94
N VAL A 125 10.50 1.06 -2.83
CA VAL A 125 9.85 -0.27 -2.75
C VAL A 125 8.59 -0.31 -3.60
N SER A 126 7.80 0.77 -3.65
CA SER A 126 6.53 0.81 -4.36
C SER A 126 6.63 0.97 -5.88
N LEU A 127 7.80 1.34 -6.41
CA LEU A 127 8.04 1.38 -7.85
C LEU A 127 7.93 0.00 -8.49
N ASN A 128 8.36 -1.04 -7.77
CA ASN A 128 8.29 -2.43 -8.22
C ASN A 128 7.28 -3.23 -7.37
N GLN A 129 6.23 -3.73 -8.02
CA GLN A 129 5.15 -4.49 -7.37
C GLN A 129 5.70 -5.76 -6.68
N VAL A 130 6.70 -6.40 -7.29
CA VAL A 130 7.38 -7.58 -6.74
C VAL A 130 8.04 -7.27 -5.39
N TYR A 131 8.58 -6.06 -5.22
CA TYR A 131 9.18 -5.65 -3.94
C TYR A 131 8.14 -5.39 -2.86
N ILE A 132 6.97 -4.86 -3.19
CA ILE A 132 5.87 -4.78 -2.22
C ILE A 132 5.45 -6.18 -1.78
N ARG A 133 5.34 -7.12 -2.72
CA ARG A 133 5.01 -8.52 -2.41
C ARG A 133 6.04 -9.15 -1.47
N LYS A 134 7.33 -8.92 -1.71
CA LYS A 134 8.43 -9.52 -0.94
C LYS A 134 8.73 -8.82 0.39
N TYR A 135 8.69 -7.49 0.41
CA TYR A 135 9.18 -6.67 1.50
C TYR A 135 8.10 -5.80 2.15
N GLY A 136 6.84 -5.84 1.72
CA GLY A 136 5.79 -4.95 2.22
C GLY A 136 5.59 -5.01 3.74
N LEU A 137 5.60 -6.21 4.33
CA LEU A 137 5.48 -6.38 5.79
C LEU A 137 6.74 -5.88 6.52
N LEU A 138 7.93 -6.16 5.98
CA LEU A 138 9.19 -5.69 6.54
C LEU A 138 9.25 -4.15 6.52
N LEU A 139 8.84 -3.54 5.42
CA LEU A 139 8.74 -2.10 5.25
C LEU A 139 7.79 -1.50 6.29
N PHE A 140 6.59 -2.07 6.45
CA PHE A 140 5.64 -1.62 7.48
C PHE A 140 6.26 -1.69 8.88
N ASN A 141 6.88 -2.82 9.25
CA ASN A 141 7.50 -2.99 10.55
C ASN A 141 8.65 -2.00 10.77
N ALA A 142 9.46 -1.73 9.74
CA ALA A 142 10.53 -0.75 9.78
C ALA A 142 10.01 0.67 10.02
N LEU A 143 8.89 1.05 9.38
CA LEU A 143 8.25 2.35 9.59
C LEU A 143 7.65 2.49 10.99
N VAL A 144 7.03 1.43 11.51
CA VAL A 144 6.53 1.41 12.90
C VAL A 144 7.69 1.57 13.88
N ALA A 145 8.77 0.80 13.72
CA ALA A 145 9.95 0.90 14.56
C ALA A 145 10.59 2.30 14.49
N SER A 146 10.72 2.85 13.28
CA SER A 146 11.20 4.22 13.05
C SER A 146 10.33 5.25 13.78
N SER A 147 9.00 5.12 13.70
CA SER A 147 8.05 6.02 14.38
C SER A 147 8.16 5.93 15.90
N ILE A 148 8.37 4.73 16.46
CA ILE A 148 8.57 4.54 17.91
C ILE A 148 9.88 5.20 18.35
N ILE A 149 10.96 4.99 17.61
CA ILE A 149 12.27 5.60 17.90
C ILE A 149 12.17 7.13 17.80
N GLU A 150 11.55 7.65 16.74
CA GLU A 150 11.34 9.08 16.54
C GLU A 150 10.63 9.73 17.74
N ILE A 151 9.50 9.15 18.19
CA ILE A 151 8.77 9.65 19.37
C ILE A 151 9.59 9.51 20.65
N ALA A 152 10.34 8.42 20.82
CA ALA A 152 11.14 8.19 22.02
C ALA A 152 12.31 9.20 22.16
N PHE A 153 12.95 9.58 21.05
CA PHE A 153 14.12 10.47 21.05
C PHE A 153 13.75 11.95 20.92
N PHE A 154 12.76 12.28 20.08
CA PHE A 154 12.40 13.67 19.76
C PHE A 154 11.11 14.15 20.45
N GLN A 155 10.44 13.28 21.21
CA GLN A 155 9.16 13.56 21.88
C GLN A 155 8.07 14.01 20.89
N PHE A 156 7.47 15.19 21.11
CA PHE A 156 6.43 15.76 20.24
C PHE A 156 6.97 17.01 19.54
N PRO A 157 6.63 17.25 18.27
CA PRO A 157 6.95 18.52 17.61
C PRO A 157 6.29 19.68 18.34
N LEU A 158 6.91 20.87 18.35
CA LEU A 158 6.35 22.02 19.07
C LEU A 158 5.12 22.61 18.31
N PRO A 159 4.16 23.21 19.03
CA PRO A 159 2.92 23.74 18.45
C PRO A 159 3.18 24.95 17.54
N VAL A 160 2.67 24.90 16.30
CA VAL A 160 3.03 25.71 15.09
C VAL A 160 2.95 27.24 15.22
N LEU A 161 2.04 27.78 16.01
CA LEU A 161 1.88 29.21 16.29
C LEU A 161 2.33 29.49 17.74
N TYR A 162 2.70 30.71 18.09
CA TYR A 162 2.73 31.07 19.51
C TYR A 162 1.35 31.59 19.91
N GLY A 163 0.92 31.26 21.12
CA GLY A 163 -0.06 32.09 21.79
C GLY A 163 0.57 33.47 21.94
N SER A 164 0.02 34.44 21.23
CA SER A 164 0.11 35.81 21.69
C SER A 164 -0.59 35.88 23.05
N ASP A 165 0.02 36.55 24.03
CA ASP A 165 -0.64 37.05 25.24
C ASP A 165 -1.69 38.12 24.88
N LEU A 166 -2.59 37.80 23.96
CA LEU A 166 -3.63 38.66 23.45
C LEU A 166 -4.93 38.06 23.94
N GLU A 167 -5.61 38.84 24.79
CA GLU A 167 -6.98 38.58 25.21
C GLU A 167 -7.82 38.13 24.01
N VAL A 168 -8.43 36.96 24.12
CA VAL A 168 -9.27 36.35 23.08
C VAL A 168 -10.44 37.29 22.81
N THR A 169 -10.28 38.16 21.82
CA THR A 169 -11.28 39.19 21.47
C THR A 169 -12.09 38.77 20.25
N SER A 170 -11.60 37.82 19.44
CA SER A 170 -12.34 37.28 18.27
C SER A 170 -12.47 35.75 18.25
N ARG A 171 -13.57 35.25 17.65
CA ARG A 171 -13.81 33.80 17.42
C ARG A 171 -12.73 33.15 16.53
N LEU A 172 -12.15 33.92 15.61
CA LEU A 172 -11.12 33.45 14.69
C LEU A 172 -9.79 33.20 15.41
N GLU A 173 -9.40 34.07 16.34
CA GLU A 173 -8.19 33.88 17.15
C GLU A 173 -8.30 32.68 18.08
N GLY A 174 -9.47 32.47 18.69
CA GLY A 174 -9.73 31.28 19.51
C GLY A 174 -9.58 29.97 18.70
N PHE A 175 -10.00 29.96 17.43
CA PHE A 175 -9.78 28.81 16.53
C PHE A 175 -8.29 28.55 16.27
N TRP A 176 -7.51 29.59 15.98
CA TRP A 176 -6.07 29.47 15.72
C TRP A 176 -5.30 29.00 16.96
N GLN A 177 -5.72 29.42 18.16
CA GLN A 177 -5.12 28.97 19.41
C GLN A 177 -5.39 27.48 19.68
N ILE A 178 -6.60 27.00 19.40
CA ILE A 178 -6.95 25.56 19.49
C ILE A 178 -6.16 24.75 18.45
N PHE A 179 -6.16 25.20 17.18
CA PHE A 179 -5.41 24.54 16.11
C PHE A 179 -3.93 24.43 16.45
N ASN A 180 -3.37 25.50 17.02
CA ASN A 180 -2.00 25.54 17.47
C ASN A 180 -1.69 24.49 18.55
N GLY A 181 -2.48 24.45 19.62
CA GLY A 181 -2.33 23.43 20.67
C GLY A 181 -2.48 22.00 20.15
N LEU A 182 -3.26 21.80 19.09
CA LEU A 182 -3.46 20.48 18.46
C LEU A 182 -2.39 20.13 17.42
N SER A 183 -1.66 21.11 16.89
CA SER A 183 -0.75 20.90 15.75
C SER A 183 0.35 19.85 15.98
N PRO A 184 0.92 19.65 17.19
CA PRO A 184 1.83 18.54 17.45
C PRO A 184 1.18 17.16 17.26
N PHE A 185 -0.08 17.05 17.64
CA PHE A 185 -0.86 15.82 17.56
C PHE A 185 -1.33 15.55 16.14
N LEU A 186 -1.51 16.59 15.30
CA LEU A 186 -1.88 16.43 13.90
C LEU A 186 -0.82 15.69 13.09
N TYR A 187 0.48 15.98 13.32
CA TYR A 187 1.57 15.24 12.69
C TYR A 187 1.51 13.74 13.04
N ILE A 188 1.42 13.44 14.34
CA ILE A 188 1.39 12.05 14.83
C ILE A 188 0.12 11.34 14.35
N ALA A 189 -1.04 11.99 14.41
CA ALA A 189 -2.30 11.42 13.94
C ALA A 189 -2.23 11.12 12.44
N ALA A 190 -1.66 12.01 11.62
CA ALA A 190 -1.47 11.79 10.20
C ALA A 190 -0.53 10.60 9.93
N LYS A 191 0.63 10.55 10.61
CA LYS A 191 1.59 9.45 10.49
C LYS A 191 0.99 8.12 10.95
N PHE A 192 0.23 8.11 12.04
CA PHE A 192 -0.46 6.92 12.53
C PHE A 192 -1.55 6.45 11.56
N GLY A 193 -2.33 7.37 10.98
CA GLY A 193 -3.29 7.05 9.93
C GLY A 193 -2.63 6.39 8.71
N ILE A 194 -1.45 6.86 8.32
CA ILE A 194 -0.63 6.24 7.27
C ILE A 194 -0.19 4.83 7.67
N LEU A 195 0.33 4.65 8.89
CA LEU A 195 0.74 3.33 9.40
C LEU A 195 -0.43 2.34 9.43
N ILE A 196 -1.61 2.74 9.91
CA ILE A 196 -2.82 1.90 9.87
C ILE A 196 -3.17 1.50 8.43
N SER A 197 -3.17 2.47 7.52
CA SER A 197 -3.42 2.24 6.09
C SER A 197 -2.42 1.23 5.48
N MET A 198 -1.14 1.33 5.87
CA MET A 198 -0.10 0.38 5.45
C MET A 198 -0.24 -1.00 6.12
N ALA A 199 -0.72 -1.07 7.36
CA ALA A 199 -0.98 -2.34 8.05
C ALA A 199 -2.05 -3.16 7.30
N PHE A 200 -3.20 -2.54 6.99
CA PHE A 200 -4.24 -3.17 6.18
C PHE A 200 -3.75 -3.57 4.78
N SER A 201 -2.88 -2.74 4.18
CA SER A 201 -2.32 -3.03 2.87
C SER A 201 -1.36 -4.22 2.90
N SER A 202 -0.54 -4.33 3.95
CA SER A 202 0.40 -5.43 4.18
C SER A 202 -0.32 -6.75 4.47
N ASP A 203 -1.42 -6.71 5.24
CA ASP A 203 -2.27 -7.88 5.48
C ASP A 203 -2.86 -8.44 4.17
N ARG A 204 -3.34 -7.57 3.28
CA ARG A 204 -3.85 -7.98 1.95
C ARG A 204 -2.76 -8.62 1.09
N VAL A 205 -1.53 -8.11 1.13
CA VAL A 205 -0.37 -8.71 0.44
C VAL A 205 -0.13 -10.12 0.97
N ARG A 206 -0.11 -10.28 2.29
CA ARG A 206 0.10 -11.59 2.95
C ARG A 206 -0.99 -12.59 2.58
N LYS A 207 -2.27 -12.18 2.63
CA LYS A 207 -3.42 -13.02 2.26
C LYS A 207 -3.34 -13.48 0.80
N PHE A 208 -2.88 -12.61 -0.10
CA PHE A 208 -2.65 -12.99 -1.49
C PHE A 208 -1.57 -14.08 -1.61
N ILE A 209 -0.42 -13.90 -0.95
CA ILE A 209 0.67 -14.88 -0.97
C ILE A 209 0.20 -16.24 -0.43
N GLN A 210 -0.52 -16.25 0.68
CA GLN A 210 -1.06 -17.47 1.28
C GLN A 210 -2.02 -18.20 0.34
N ARG A 211 -3.01 -17.48 -0.21
CA ARG A 211 -3.98 -18.09 -1.13
C ARG A 211 -3.32 -18.59 -2.42
N LYS A 212 -2.32 -17.87 -2.91
CA LYS A 212 -1.51 -18.30 -4.06
C LYS A 212 -0.84 -19.64 -3.76
N GLN A 213 -0.15 -19.76 -2.62
CA GLN A 213 0.50 -21.01 -2.20
C GLN A 213 -0.50 -22.15 -2.03
N ASP A 214 -1.68 -21.87 -1.46
CA ASP A 214 -2.74 -22.87 -1.28
C ASP A 214 -3.33 -23.36 -2.59
N TYR A 215 -3.38 -22.52 -3.63
CA TYR A 215 -3.78 -22.89 -4.98
C TYR A 215 -2.71 -23.76 -5.64
N GLU A 216 -1.44 -23.34 -5.60
CA GLU A 216 -0.31 -24.02 -6.23
C GLU A 216 -0.10 -25.43 -5.67
N ARG A 217 -0.28 -25.62 -4.36
CA ARG A 217 -0.26 -26.95 -3.69
C ARG A 217 -1.38 -27.91 -4.10
N THR A 218 -2.41 -27.42 -4.80
CA THR A 218 -3.52 -28.28 -5.27
C THR A 218 -3.31 -28.76 -6.70
N GLY A 219 -2.28 -28.23 -7.38
CA GLY A 219 -1.88 -28.66 -8.71
C GLY A 219 -0.82 -29.76 -8.72
N GLU A 220 -0.18 -30.02 -7.57
CA GLU A 220 0.65 -31.19 -7.27
C GLU A 220 -0.23 -32.40 -6.92
#